data_AF-A0A178EUX5-F1
#
_entry.id   AF-A0A178EUX5-F1
#
_cell.length_a   1.000
_cell.length_b   1.000
_cell.length_c   1.000
_cell.angle_alpha   90.00
_cell.angle_beta   90.00
_cell.angle_gamma   90.00
#
_symmetry.space_group_name_H-M   'P 1'
#
loop_
_entity.id
_entity.type
_entity.pdbx_description
1 polymer ?
#
loop_
_entity_poly.entity_id
_entity_poly.type
_entity_poly.pdbx_seq_one_letter_code
_entity_poly.pdbx_strand_id
1 'polypeptide(L)'
;MVEGPYGAEHVLDSYGSVVLFAAGVGISHHVSYVRHLVAGFADGTVATRRLTLVWVIQSPEHLEWIRPWMTSILSMNRRREVLRIMLFITRPRNTKEIHSPSTTVQMFPGKPDIGTILDGEIEKQVGAMGVMVCGTGSLSDEIRFACRQRQTPTHVDFIEECFTW
;
A
#
# COMPACT_ATOMS: atom_id res chain seq x y z
N MET A 1 -20.84 -4.18 -26.51
CA MET A 1 -19.84 -5.11 -25.95
C MET A 1 -19.54 -4.58 -24.56
N VAL A 2 -20.08 -5.23 -23.53
CA VAL A 2 -20.01 -4.75 -22.14
C VAL A 2 -18.67 -5.20 -21.57
N GLU A 3 -17.71 -4.29 -21.48
CA GLU A 3 -16.57 -4.44 -20.56
C GLU A 3 -17.14 -4.42 -19.15
N GLY A 4 -17.19 -5.59 -18.51
CA GLY A 4 -17.47 -5.69 -17.07
C GLY A 4 -16.26 -5.22 -16.25
N PRO A 5 -16.44 -4.76 -15.01
CA PRO A 5 -15.41 -4.08 -14.19
C PRO A 5 -14.29 -5.00 -13.65
N TYR A 6 -14.02 -6.14 -14.27
CA TYR A 6 -13.29 -7.27 -13.68
C TYR A 6 -11.82 -7.41 -14.08
N GLY A 7 -11.26 -6.47 -14.85
CA GLY A 7 -9.88 -6.57 -15.35
C GLY A 7 -8.81 -6.10 -14.35
N ALA A 8 -9.13 -5.10 -13.51
CA ALA A 8 -8.14 -4.43 -12.67
C ALA A 8 -7.92 -5.10 -11.29
N GLU A 9 -8.89 -5.85 -10.77
CA GLU A 9 -8.82 -6.41 -9.42
C GLU A 9 -7.80 -7.56 -9.29
N HIS A 10 -7.51 -8.27 -10.37
CA HIS A 10 -6.62 -9.44 -10.38
C HIS A 10 -5.17 -9.15 -10.81
N VAL A 11 -4.85 -7.92 -11.19
CA VAL A 11 -3.49 -7.58 -11.66
C VAL A 11 -2.45 -7.92 -10.58
N LEU A 12 -2.81 -7.71 -9.31
CA LEU A 12 -1.89 -7.90 -8.19
C LEU A 12 -1.78 -9.36 -7.70
N ASP A 13 -2.68 -10.25 -8.11
CA ASP A 13 -2.79 -11.62 -7.57
C ASP A 13 -1.58 -12.50 -7.91
N SER A 14 -0.89 -12.18 -9.00
CA SER A 14 0.29 -12.92 -9.48
C SER A 14 1.60 -12.44 -8.86
N TYR A 15 1.60 -11.29 -8.18
CA TYR A 15 2.79 -10.75 -7.53
C TYR A 15 2.98 -11.37 -6.15
N GLY A 16 4.18 -11.88 -5.89
CA GLY A 16 4.53 -12.41 -4.58
C GLY A 16 4.73 -11.30 -3.54
N SER A 17 5.09 -10.09 -3.98
CA SER A 17 5.20 -8.89 -3.15
C SER A 17 4.44 -7.73 -3.75
N VAL A 18 3.71 -7.00 -2.92
CA VAL A 18 2.89 -5.87 -3.36
C VAL A 18 3.12 -4.67 -2.45
N VAL A 19 3.38 -3.51 -3.05
CA VAL A 19 3.51 -2.23 -2.33
C VAL A 19 2.47 -1.27 -2.85
N LEU A 20 1.63 -0.77 -1.95
CA LEU A 20 0.50 0.09 -2.24
C LEU A 20 0.76 1.48 -1.65
N PHE A 21 0.91 2.50 -2.49
CA PHE A 21 1.12 3.88 -2.08
C PHE A 21 -0.17 4.69 -2.23
N ALA A 22 -0.67 5.19 -1.11
CA ALA A 22 -1.84 6.05 -1.06
C ALA A 22 -1.48 7.44 -0.51
N ALA A 23 -2.09 8.49 -1.07
CA ALA A 23 -2.10 9.82 -0.47
C ALA A 23 -3.52 10.35 -0.30
N GLY A 24 -3.81 10.92 0.88
CA GLY A 24 -5.13 11.49 1.17
C GLY A 24 -6.25 10.47 1.02
N VAL A 25 -7.27 10.79 0.21
CA VAL A 25 -8.46 9.96 0.00
C VAL A 25 -8.24 8.74 -0.92
N GLY A 26 -7.10 8.68 -1.63
CA GLY A 26 -6.73 7.56 -2.51
C GLY A 26 -6.53 6.21 -1.81
N ILE A 27 -6.64 6.19 -0.48
CA ILE A 27 -6.67 4.98 0.34
C ILE A 27 -7.88 4.09 0.07
N SER A 28 -9.03 4.68 -0.29
CA SER A 28 -10.30 3.95 -0.44
C SER A 28 -10.21 2.84 -1.49
N HIS A 29 -9.49 3.10 -2.58
CA HIS A 29 -9.27 2.13 -3.65
C HIS A 29 -8.35 0.98 -3.18
N HIS A 30 -7.27 1.33 -2.49
CA HIS A 30 -6.33 0.37 -1.93
C HIS A 30 -6.95 -0.53 -0.86
N VAL A 31 -7.95 -0.06 -0.12
CA VAL A 31 -8.68 -0.89 0.86
C VAL A 31 -9.27 -2.13 0.21
N SER A 32 -9.83 -2.02 -1.00
CA SER A 32 -10.38 -3.17 -1.73
C SER A 32 -9.28 -4.18 -2.09
N TYR A 33 -8.15 -3.72 -2.64
CA TYR A 33 -7.00 -4.59 -2.93
C TYR A 33 -6.44 -5.25 -1.68
N VAL A 34 -6.28 -4.50 -0.58
CA VAL A 34 -5.77 -5.06 0.68
C VAL A 34 -6.70 -6.17 1.18
N ARG A 35 -8.02 -5.95 1.15
CA ARG A 35 -8.97 -6.98 1.57
C ARG A 35 -8.90 -8.21 0.67
N HIS A 36 -8.89 -8.02 -0.64
CA HIS A 36 -8.78 -9.10 -1.63
C HIS A 36 -7.50 -9.93 -1.41
N LEU A 37 -6.33 -9.28 -1.37
CA LEU A 37 -5.04 -9.95 -1.24
C LEU A 37 -4.86 -10.64 0.13
N VAL A 38 -5.34 -10.03 1.22
CA VAL A 38 -5.28 -10.66 2.55
C VAL A 38 -6.20 -11.87 2.64
N ALA A 39 -7.42 -11.77 2.11
CA ALA A 39 -8.35 -12.90 2.06
C ALA A 39 -7.78 -14.03 1.19
N GLY A 40 -7.32 -13.69 -0.02
CA GLY A 40 -6.71 -14.64 -0.94
C GLY A 40 -5.45 -15.30 -0.38
N PHE A 41 -4.65 -14.59 0.42
CA PHE A 41 -3.51 -15.18 1.13
C PHE A 41 -3.97 -16.20 2.17
N ALA A 42 -5.01 -15.88 2.93
CA ALA A 42 -5.55 -16.79 3.94
C ALA A 42 -6.14 -18.06 3.29
N ASP A 43 -6.80 -17.91 2.15
CA ASP A 43 -7.42 -19.00 1.39
C ASP A 43 -6.43 -19.74 0.47
N GLY A 44 -5.22 -19.22 0.29
CA GLY A 44 -4.18 -19.79 -0.58
C GLY A 44 -4.45 -19.61 -2.08
N THR A 45 -5.28 -18.65 -2.46
CA THR A 45 -5.72 -18.42 -3.85
C THR A 45 -4.92 -17.37 -4.61
N VAL A 46 -4.10 -16.57 -3.92
CA VAL A 46 -3.20 -15.57 -4.55
C VAL A 46 -1.73 -15.91 -4.31
N ALA A 47 -0.84 -15.39 -5.16
CA ALA A 47 0.61 -15.55 -5.02
C ALA A 47 1.21 -14.63 -3.95
N THR A 48 0.52 -13.54 -3.58
CA THR A 48 1.01 -12.55 -2.62
C THR A 48 1.38 -13.18 -1.29
N ARG A 49 2.63 -12.99 -0.88
CA ARG A 49 3.18 -13.41 0.43
C ARG A 49 3.61 -12.22 1.28
N ARG A 50 3.72 -11.04 0.66
CA ARG A 50 4.07 -9.80 1.34
C ARG A 50 3.30 -8.63 0.75
N LEU A 51 2.62 -7.88 1.60
CA LEU A 51 1.81 -6.73 1.24
C LEU A 51 2.17 -5.55 2.15
N THR A 52 2.62 -4.47 1.56
CA THR A 52 3.00 -3.24 2.27
C THR A 52 2.11 -2.09 1.81
N LEU A 53 1.31 -1.54 2.72
CA LEU A 53 0.49 -0.36 2.50
C LEU A 53 1.19 0.87 3.08
N VAL A 54 1.60 1.79 2.23
CA VAL A 54 2.17 3.09 2.59
C VAL A 54 1.10 4.14 2.39
N TRP A 55 0.67 4.80 3.47
CA TRP A 55 -0.35 5.83 3.39
C TRP A 55 0.12 7.15 3.98
N VAL A 56 0.08 8.19 3.16
CA VAL A 56 0.50 9.55 3.51
C VAL A 56 -0.73 10.41 3.82
N ILE A 57 -0.78 10.94 5.04
CA ILE A 57 -1.84 11.81 5.53
C ILE A 57 -1.28 13.11 6.12
N GLN A 58 -2.14 14.12 6.22
CA GLN A 58 -1.74 15.41 6.79
C GLN A 58 -1.87 15.40 8.31
N SER A 59 -3.01 14.97 8.84
CA SER A 59 -3.26 14.88 10.28
C SER A 59 -3.82 13.51 10.67
N PRO A 60 -3.65 13.09 11.94
CA PRO A 60 -4.24 11.85 12.47
C PRO A 60 -5.77 11.83 12.46
N GLU A 61 -6.44 12.99 12.39
CA GLU A 61 -7.90 13.10 12.27
C GLU A 61 -8.41 12.36 11.01
N HIS A 62 -7.58 12.24 9.98
CA HIS A 62 -7.89 11.45 8.79
C HIS A 62 -8.03 9.95 9.09
N LEU A 63 -7.57 9.47 10.24
CA LEU A 63 -7.79 8.07 10.63
C LEU A 63 -9.24 7.81 11.07
N GLU A 64 -9.97 8.84 11.51
CA GLU A 64 -11.33 8.68 12.02
C GLU A 64 -12.31 8.28 10.92
N TRP A 65 -12.23 8.91 9.74
CA TRP A 65 -13.14 8.62 8.63
C TRP A 65 -12.88 7.24 8.00
N ILE A 66 -11.64 6.77 7.98
CA ILE A 66 -11.31 5.41 7.50
C ILE A 66 -11.40 4.32 8.57
N ARG A 67 -11.76 4.68 9.80
CA ARG A 67 -11.82 3.75 10.93
C ARG A 67 -12.63 2.48 10.62
N PRO A 68 -13.78 2.54 9.91
CA PRO A 68 -14.50 1.33 9.53
C PRO A 68 -13.66 0.39 8.66
N TRP A 69 -12.91 0.93 7.71
CA TRP A 69 -12.04 0.15 6.83
C TRP A 69 -10.84 -0.42 7.56
N MET A 70 -10.18 0.39 8.42
CA MET A 70 -9.12 -0.14 9.29
C MET A 70 -9.66 -1.26 10.15
N THR A 71 -10.82 -1.10 10.79
CA THR A 71 -11.41 -2.14 11.63
C THR A 71 -11.65 -3.42 10.84
N SER A 72 -12.21 -3.30 9.63
CA SER A 72 -12.42 -4.45 8.73
C SER A 72 -11.10 -5.15 8.40
N ILE A 73 -10.08 -4.42 7.92
CA ILE A 73 -8.76 -4.99 7.60
C ILE A 73 -8.13 -5.60 8.86
N LEU A 74 -8.21 -4.91 10.00
CA LEU A 74 -7.60 -5.33 11.25
C LEU A 74 -8.24 -6.60 11.84
N SER A 75 -9.50 -6.89 11.48
CA SER A 75 -10.23 -8.11 11.86
C SER A 75 -9.99 -9.32 10.93
N MET A 76 -9.29 -9.14 9.80
CA MET A 76 -9.09 -10.24 8.84
C MET A 76 -8.14 -11.31 9.39
N ASN A 77 -8.46 -12.57 9.10
CA ASN A 77 -7.65 -13.71 9.48
C ASN A 77 -6.26 -13.63 8.83
N ARG A 78 -5.22 -14.07 9.56
CA ARG A 78 -3.82 -14.13 9.11
C ARG A 78 -3.21 -12.84 8.56
N ARG A 79 -3.91 -11.70 8.63
CA ARG A 79 -3.42 -10.42 8.10
C ARG A 79 -2.03 -10.05 8.61
N ARG A 80 -1.67 -10.40 9.85
CA ARG A 80 -0.41 -10.01 10.48
C ARG A 80 0.80 -10.71 9.85
N GLU A 81 0.56 -11.82 9.14
CA GLU A 81 1.60 -12.58 8.44
C GLU A 81 1.95 -11.98 7.08
N VAL A 82 0.97 -11.32 6.41
CA VAL A 82 1.12 -10.83 5.04
C VAL A 82 1.13 -9.30 4.94
N LEU A 83 0.35 -8.59 5.76
CA LEU A 83 0.10 -7.16 5.66
C LEU A 83 0.91 -6.34 6.67
N ARG A 84 1.65 -5.37 6.15
CA ARG A 84 2.29 -4.28 6.89
C ARG A 84 1.69 -2.95 6.47
N ILE A 85 1.35 -2.09 7.43
CA ILE A 85 0.81 -0.76 7.21
C ILE A 85 1.81 0.27 7.75
N MET A 86 2.19 1.24 6.93
CA MET A 86 3.07 2.35 7.25
C MET A 86 2.33 3.66 7.03
N LEU A 87 2.09 4.40 8.10
CA LEU A 87 1.40 5.67 8.10
C LEU A 87 2.41 6.81 8.20
N PHE A 88 2.39 7.73 7.26
CA PHE A 88 3.25 8.92 7.24
C PHE A 88 2.40 10.17 7.48
N ILE A 89 2.61 10.84 8.61
CA ILE A 89 1.85 12.02 9.03
C ILE A 89 2.69 13.27 8.79
N THR A 90 2.33 14.03 7.76
CA THR A 90 3.14 15.18 7.29
C THR A 90 2.98 16.46 8.10
N ARG A 91 1.86 16.63 8.81
CA ARG A 91 1.59 17.80 9.67
C ARG A 91 0.99 17.38 11.02
N PRO A 92 1.76 16.69 11.88
CA PRO A 92 1.27 16.30 13.19
C PRO A 92 1.04 17.54 14.06
N ARG A 93 -0.15 17.65 14.68
CA ARG A 93 -0.40 18.72 15.66
C ARG A 93 0.44 18.51 16.92
N ASN A 94 0.66 17.26 17.30
CA ASN A 94 1.50 16.87 18.40
C ASN A 94 2.24 15.58 18.06
N THR A 95 3.57 15.57 18.17
CA THR A 95 4.38 14.36 17.93
C THR A 95 4.06 13.24 18.91
N LYS A 96 3.48 13.55 20.08
CA LYS A 96 2.95 12.56 21.03
C LYS A 96 1.72 11.79 20.52
N GLU A 97 1.12 12.16 19.39
CA GLU A 97 0.04 11.38 18.77
C GLU A 97 0.59 10.27 17.86
N ILE A 98 1.88 10.32 17.52
CA ILE A 98 2.53 9.37 16.61
C ILE A 98 3.07 8.20 17.42
N HIS A 99 2.18 7.27 17.75
CA HIS A 99 2.54 6.02 18.41
C HIS A 99 2.15 4.86 17.51
N SER A 100 3.12 4.00 17.19
CA SER A 100 2.86 2.80 16.39
C SER A 100 2.05 1.80 17.22
N PRO A 101 0.76 1.52 16.89
CA PRO A 101 -0.08 0.66 17.71
C PRO A 101 0.33 -0.81 17.66
N SER A 102 1.11 -1.23 16.65
CA SER A 102 1.65 -2.59 16.56
C SER A 102 2.88 -2.65 15.65
N THR A 103 3.58 -3.78 15.64
CA THR A 103 4.67 -4.03 14.67
C THR A 103 4.19 -4.00 13.22
N THR A 104 2.96 -4.46 12.97
CA THR A 104 2.34 -4.48 11.63
C THR A 104 1.71 -3.16 11.21
N VAL A 105 1.58 -2.18 12.11
CA VAL A 105 1.00 -0.86 11.85
C VAL A 105 1.91 0.19 12.47
N GLN A 106 2.76 0.78 11.65
CA GLN A 106 3.79 1.71 12.07
C GLN A 106 3.38 3.14 11.67
N MET A 107 3.65 4.11 12.54
CA MET A 107 3.40 5.53 12.29
C MET A 107 4.71 6.31 12.31
N PHE A 108 4.91 7.18 11.32
CA PHE A 108 6.11 7.98 11.13
C PHE A 108 5.74 9.46 10.89
N PRO A 109 6.47 10.42 11.48
CA PRO A 109 6.33 11.82 11.13
C PRO A 109 6.96 12.13 9.77
N GLY A 110 6.38 13.09 9.05
CA GLY A 110 6.95 13.63 7.82
C GLY A 110 6.50 12.92 6.55
N LYS A 111 7.22 13.19 5.46
CA LYS A 111 7.00 12.55 4.17
C LYS A 111 7.75 11.21 4.10
N PRO A 112 7.22 10.20 3.40
CA PRO A 112 7.96 8.98 3.15
C PRO A 112 9.19 9.24 2.27
N ASP A 113 10.30 8.60 2.60
CA ASP A 113 11.42 8.45 1.67
C ASP A 113 11.13 7.23 0.79
N ILE A 114 10.67 7.49 -0.44
CA ILE A 114 10.20 6.43 -1.34
C ILE A 114 11.34 5.48 -1.72
N GLY A 115 12.56 5.99 -1.91
CA GLY A 115 13.72 5.18 -2.26
C GLY A 115 14.05 4.18 -1.16
N THR A 116 14.16 4.66 0.09
CA THR A 116 14.46 3.83 1.26
C THR A 116 13.39 2.79 1.52
N ILE A 117 12.10 3.16 1.35
CA ILE A 117 11.00 2.21 1.49
C ILE A 117 11.12 1.12 0.44
N LEU A 118 11.29 1.49 -0.84
CA LEU A 118 11.40 0.51 -1.92
C LEU A 118 12.63 -0.38 -1.75
N ASP A 119 13.79 0.15 -1.38
CA ASP A 119 15.00 -0.65 -1.12
C ASP A 119 14.75 -1.70 -0.03
N GLY A 120 14.09 -1.30 1.07
CA GLY A 120 13.75 -2.22 2.15
C GLY A 120 12.65 -3.24 1.81
N GLU A 121 11.78 -2.94 0.84
CA GLU A 121 10.80 -3.90 0.32
C GLU A 121 11.42 -4.86 -0.70
N ILE A 122 12.34 -4.37 -1.54
CA ILE A 122 13.11 -5.15 -2.52
C ILE A 122 14.02 -6.17 -1.82
N GLU A 123 14.70 -5.78 -0.73
CA GLU A 123 15.53 -6.71 0.06
C GLU A 123 14.73 -7.91 0.57
N LYS A 124 13.43 -7.72 0.85
CA LYS A 124 12.52 -8.72 1.41
C LYS A 124 11.54 -9.26 0.36
N GLN A 125 11.82 -8.99 -0.91
CA GLN A 125 10.94 -9.33 -2.02
C GLN A 125 10.82 -10.84 -2.17
N VAL A 126 9.59 -11.27 -2.38
CA VAL A 126 9.19 -12.62 -2.75
C VAL A 126 8.60 -12.56 -4.15
N GLY A 127 9.20 -13.26 -5.11
CA GLY A 127 8.76 -13.26 -6.51
C GLY A 127 8.86 -11.88 -7.17
N ALA A 128 8.02 -11.59 -8.15
CA ALA A 128 7.89 -10.25 -8.71
C ALA A 128 7.21 -9.30 -7.71
N MET A 129 7.58 -8.01 -7.76
CA MET A 129 6.98 -6.96 -6.93
C MET A 129 6.12 -6.02 -7.77
N GLY A 130 4.85 -5.89 -7.40
CA GLY A 130 3.94 -4.89 -7.96
C GLY A 130 3.91 -3.65 -7.07
N VAL A 131 4.17 -2.48 -7.63
CA VAL A 131 4.10 -1.19 -6.92
C VAL A 131 2.96 -0.38 -7.51
N MET A 132 1.90 -0.18 -6.73
CA MET A 132 0.72 0.58 -7.14
C MET A 132 0.66 1.93 -6.43
N VAL A 133 0.24 2.98 -7.14
CA VAL A 133 0.02 4.31 -6.56
C VAL A 133 -1.38 4.84 -6.87
N CYS A 134 -2.00 5.46 -5.86
CA CYS A 134 -3.20 6.30 -5.99
C CYS A 134 -2.99 7.55 -5.14
N GLY A 135 -2.62 8.65 -5.79
CA GLY A 135 -2.23 9.88 -5.13
C GLY A 135 -2.05 11.05 -6.09
N THR A 136 -1.38 12.11 -5.64
CA THR A 136 -1.09 13.27 -6.49
C THR A 136 -0.10 12.90 -7.58
N GLY A 137 -0.17 13.60 -8.73
CA GLY A 137 0.77 13.37 -9.85
C GLY A 137 2.24 13.43 -9.42
N SER A 138 2.60 14.36 -8.52
CA SER A 138 3.95 14.46 -7.97
C SER A 138 4.41 13.22 -7.20
N LEU A 139 3.53 12.59 -6.41
CA LEU A 139 3.85 11.36 -5.69
C LEU A 139 3.98 10.18 -6.66
N SER A 140 3.08 10.12 -7.65
CA SER A 140 3.15 9.12 -8.71
C SER A 140 4.46 9.21 -9.49
N ASP A 141 4.88 10.42 -9.87
CA ASP A 141 6.13 10.66 -10.59
C ASP A 141 7.35 10.24 -9.77
N GLU A 142 7.37 10.55 -8.47
CA GLU A 142 8.45 10.15 -7.56
C GLU A 142 8.54 8.64 -7.42
N ILE A 143 7.41 7.94 -7.23
CA ILE A 143 7.37 6.48 -7.15
C ILE A 143 7.77 5.84 -8.49
N ARG A 144 7.27 6.36 -9.62
CA ARG A 144 7.62 5.88 -10.96
C ARG A 144 9.13 5.99 -11.19
N PHE A 145 9.71 7.14 -10.84
CA PHE A 145 11.14 7.37 -10.94
C PHE A 145 11.93 6.40 -10.06
N ALA A 146 11.53 6.24 -8.81
CA ALA A 146 12.20 5.35 -7.86
C ALA A 146 12.12 3.87 -8.29
N CYS A 147 10.99 3.43 -8.83
CA CYS A 147 10.81 2.08 -9.39
C CYS A 147 11.71 1.87 -10.61
N ARG A 148 11.77 2.83 -11.55
CA ARG A 148 12.62 2.74 -12.75
C ARG A 148 14.10 2.57 -12.44
N GLN A 149 14.60 3.23 -11.40
CA GLN A 149 15.99 3.05 -10.96
C GLN A 149 16.29 1.64 -10.42
N ARG A 150 15.27 0.86 -10.11
CA ARG A 150 15.35 -0.44 -9.41
C ARG A 150 14.88 -1.63 -10.25
N GLN A 151 14.59 -1.44 -11.54
CA GLN A 151 14.13 -2.51 -12.44
C GLN A 151 15.22 -3.52 -12.82
N THR A 152 16.49 -3.15 -12.79
CA THR A 152 17.60 -4.05 -13.15
C THR A 152 18.01 -5.03 -12.04
N PRO A 153 18.03 -4.66 -10.74
CA PRO A 153 18.36 -5.62 -9.68
C PRO A 153 17.23 -6.61 -9.37
N THR A 154 15.96 -6.24 -9.58
CA THR A 154 14.79 -7.10 -9.28
C THR A 154 13.61 -6.81 -10.22
N HIS A 155 12.67 -7.74 -10.32
CA HIS A 155 11.43 -7.53 -11.07
C HIS A 155 10.47 -6.63 -10.29
N VAL A 156 10.47 -5.35 -10.63
CA VAL A 156 9.57 -4.33 -10.07
C VAL A 156 8.72 -3.72 -11.16
N ASP A 157 7.42 -3.93 -11.07
CA ASP A 157 6.44 -3.37 -11.99
C ASP A 157 5.70 -2.21 -11.31
N PHE A 158 5.69 -1.05 -11.97
CA PHE A 158 4.96 0.12 -11.51
C PHE A 158 3.60 0.17 -12.20
N ILE A 159 2.54 0.30 -11.40
CA ILE A 159 1.15 0.37 -11.83
C ILE A 159 0.56 1.69 -11.30
N GLU A 160 0.02 2.50 -12.18
CA GLU A 160 -0.62 3.76 -11.82
C GLU A 160 -2.13 3.64 -12.03
N GLU A 161 -2.89 3.83 -10.96
CA GLU A 161 -4.35 3.89 -11.00
C GLU A 161 -4.79 5.35 -10.87
N CYS A 162 -5.19 5.94 -12.00
CA CYS A 162 -5.73 7.30 -12.06
C CYS A 162 -7.26 7.25 -12.07
N PHE A 163 -7.90 7.46 -10.92
CA PHE A 163 -9.33 7.76 -10.90
C PHE A 163 -9.56 9.20 -11.34
N THR A 164 -9.93 9.38 -12.60
CA THR A 164 -10.65 10.58 -13.06
C THR A 164 -12.12 10.41 -12.69
N TRP A 165 -12.64 11.31 -11.85
CA TRP A 165 -14.08 11.50 -11.66
C TRP A 165 -14.58 12.62 -12.59
#